data_AF-A0A2A5M3J8-F1
#
_entry.id   AF-A0A2A5M3J8-F1
#
_cell.length_a   1.000
_cell.length_b   1.000
_cell.length_c   1.000
_cell.angle_alpha   90.00
_cell.angle_beta   90.00
_cell.angle_gamma   90.00
#
_symmetry.space_group_name_H-M   'P 1'
#
loop_
_entity.id
_entity.type
_entity.pdbx_description
1 polymer ?
#
loop_
_entity_poly.entity_id
_entity_poly.type
_entity_poly.pdbx_seq_one_letter_code
_entity_poly.pdbx_strand_id
1 'polypeptide(L)'
;MEYIVEKIGMSRTITNPSIAVTLLRVVNAKVCEVEGGKALVAYPKGKASNKCVAGQQKKYNLSAEYNRFATLEVANTEAGDLDETPLNEAKILKVSFNTKGRGYSGVMKRHNFAGGPASHGSR
;
A
#
# COMPACT_ATOMS: atom_id res chain seq x y z
N MET A 1 7.99 11.55 2.22
CA MET A 1 7.59 11.08 0.88
C MET A 1 6.86 9.76 1.04
N GLU A 2 5.75 9.60 0.33
CA GLU A 2 4.92 8.41 0.37
C GLU A 2 4.99 7.65 -0.95
N TYR A 3 4.84 6.32 -0.88
CA TYR A 3 4.91 5.42 -2.01
C TYR A 3 3.74 4.44 -1.97
N ILE A 4 3.21 4.10 -3.14
CA ILE A 4 2.23 3.03 -3.27
C ILE A 4 3.00 1.73 -3.52
N VAL A 5 2.75 0.75 -2.66
CA VAL A 5 3.44 -0.55 -2.72
C VAL A 5 2.45 -1.70 -2.76
N GLU A 6 2.88 -2.80 -3.37
CA GLU A 6 2.18 -4.07 -3.39
C GLU A 6 2.98 -5.13 -2.65
N LYS A 7 2.34 -5.81 -1.70
CA LYS A 7 2.97 -6.90 -0.97
C LYS A 7 3.02 -8.15 -1.86
N ILE A 8 4.23 -8.57 -2.23
CA ILE A 8 4.45 -9.82 -2.98
C ILE A 8 4.39 -11.02 -2.02
N GLY A 9 5.16 -10.97 -0.93
CA GLY A 9 5.34 -12.15 -0.08
C GLY A 9 6.33 -11.93 1.05
N MET A 10 6.76 -13.05 1.65
CA MET A 10 7.75 -13.08 2.73
C MET A 10 8.89 -14.03 2.34
N SER A 11 10.10 -13.68 2.73
CA SER A 11 11.32 -14.46 2.52
C SER A 11 12.26 -14.27 3.72
N ARG A 12 13.52 -14.71 3.60
CA ARG A 12 14.56 -14.52 4.61
C ARG A 12 15.91 -14.18 3.98
N THR A 13 16.78 -13.51 4.72
CA THR A 13 18.19 -13.37 4.36
C THR A 13 18.93 -14.70 4.57
N ILE A 14 19.95 -14.96 3.74
CA ILE A 14 20.76 -16.19 3.81
C ILE A 14 21.91 -16.06 4.82
N THR A 15 22.15 -14.85 5.33
CA THR A 15 23.18 -14.55 6.35
C THR A 15 22.85 -15.17 7.71
N ASN A 16 23.87 -15.32 8.57
CA ASN A 16 23.70 -15.67 9.99
C ASN A 16 23.92 -14.41 10.84
N PRO A 17 22.91 -13.90 11.56
CA PRO A 17 21.56 -14.44 11.75
C PRO A 17 20.65 -14.26 10.54
N SER A 18 19.73 -15.22 10.34
CA SER A 18 18.73 -15.20 9.27
C SER A 18 17.57 -14.29 9.67
N ILE A 19 17.34 -13.22 8.92
CA ILE A 19 16.32 -12.21 9.20
C ILE A 19 15.12 -12.41 8.26
N ALA A 20 13.91 -12.46 8.81
CA ALA A 20 12.68 -12.52 8.02
C ALA A 20 12.44 -11.17 7.32
N VAL A 21 12.15 -11.21 6.02
CA VAL A 21 11.92 -10.01 5.20
C VAL A 21 10.58 -10.10 4.48
N THR A 22 9.92 -8.96 4.29
CA THR A 22 8.71 -8.85 3.45
C THR A 22 9.11 -8.21 2.13
N LEU A 23 8.73 -8.84 1.02
CA LEU A 23 8.96 -8.31 -0.32
C LEU A 23 7.82 -7.37 -0.71
N LEU A 24 8.16 -6.11 -0.92
CA LEU A 24 7.24 -5.07 -1.37
C LEU A 24 7.69 -4.61 -2.76
N ARG A 25 6.77 -4.61 -3.72
CA ARG A 25 6.95 -4.00 -5.04
C ARG A 25 6.49 -2.56 -4.98
N VAL A 26 7.36 -1.62 -5.33
CA VAL A 26 6.94 -0.24 -5.58
C VAL A 26 6.14 -0.22 -6.87
N VAL A 27 4.96 0.40 -6.82
CA VAL A 27 4.10 0.53 -8.00
C VAL A 27 4.52 1.79 -8.75
N ASN A 28 4.80 1.65 -10.04
CA ASN A 28 5.14 2.78 -10.90
C ASN A 28 4.02 3.81 -10.86
N ALA A 29 4.36 5.00 -10.39
CA ALA A 29 3.40 6.05 -10.13
C ALA A 29 3.88 7.35 -10.81
N LYS A 30 2.96 8.05 -11.46
CA LYS A 30 3.24 9.30 -12.17
C LYS A 30 2.62 10.48 -11.45
N VAL A 31 3.43 11.49 -11.16
CA VAL A 31 3.00 12.76 -10.57
C VAL A 31 2.28 13.57 -11.65
N CYS A 32 1.01 13.86 -11.42
CA CYS A 32 0.16 14.63 -12.34
C CYS A 32 0.16 16.12 -12.00
N GLU A 33 0.05 16.44 -10.71
CA GLU A 33 -0.12 17.80 -10.22
C GLU A 33 0.40 17.89 -8.79
N VAL A 34 1.03 19.01 -8.43
CA VAL A 34 1.61 19.26 -7.11
C VAL A 34 0.96 20.52 -6.54
N GLU A 35 0.27 20.38 -5.40
CA GLU A 35 -0.34 21.49 -4.66
C GLU A 35 0.10 21.43 -3.19
N GLY A 36 0.80 22.47 -2.72
CA GLY A 36 1.07 22.67 -1.29
C GLY A 36 1.78 21.51 -0.57
N GLY A 37 2.70 20.81 -1.26
CA GLY A 37 3.45 19.66 -0.71
C GLY A 37 2.72 18.31 -0.81
N LYS A 38 1.53 18.27 -1.40
CA LYS A 38 0.82 17.05 -1.77
C LYS A 38 0.74 16.96 -3.29
N ALA A 39 0.94 15.77 -3.82
CA ALA A 39 0.78 15.52 -5.24
C ALA A 39 -0.39 14.58 -5.52
N LEU A 40 -1.09 14.88 -6.61
CA LEU A 40 -1.96 13.93 -7.26
C LEU A 40 -1.10 12.98 -8.09
N VAL A 41 -1.15 11.69 -7.77
CA VAL A 41 -0.36 10.65 -8.41
C VAL A 41 -1.28 9.64 -9.06
N ALA A 42 -0.98 9.31 -10.32
CA ALA A 42 -1.66 8.26 -11.06
C ALA A 42 -0.86 6.95 -10.99
N TYR A 43 -1.54 5.83 -10.80
CA TYR A 43 -0.91 4.51 -10.70
C TYR A 43 -1.79 3.42 -11.34
N PRO A 44 -1.17 2.35 -11.87
CA PRO A 44 -1.91 1.27 -12.51
C PRO A 44 -2.54 0.32 -11.48
N LYS A 45 -3.84 0.07 -11.60
CA LYS A 45 -4.53 -0.95 -10.80
C LYS A 45 -5.70 -1.58 -11.53
N GLY A 46 -5.47 -2.79 -12.03
CA GLY A 46 -6.49 -3.59 -12.72
C GLY A 46 -6.93 -3.00 -14.06
N LYS A 47 -8.01 -3.54 -14.64
CA LYS A 47 -8.49 -3.16 -15.99
C LYS A 47 -9.71 -2.24 -15.99
N ALA A 48 -10.22 -1.88 -14.81
CA ALA A 48 -11.43 -1.07 -14.71
C ALA A 48 -11.16 0.35 -15.20
N SER A 49 -11.98 0.84 -16.13
CA SER A 49 -11.97 2.21 -16.60
C SER A 49 -13.41 2.74 -16.64
N ASN A 50 -13.60 3.98 -16.20
CA ASN A 50 -14.87 4.70 -16.35
C ASN A 50 -14.61 5.97 -17.18
N LYS A 51 -15.70 6.62 -17.65
CA LYS A 51 -15.58 7.83 -18.48
C LYS A 51 -14.86 8.98 -17.76
N CYS A 52 -15.03 9.10 -16.44
CA CYS A 52 -14.37 10.14 -15.64
C CYS A 52 -12.85 9.96 -15.56
N VAL A 53 -12.40 8.71 -15.34
CA VAL A 53 -10.99 8.30 -15.33
C VAL A 53 -10.38 8.55 -16.70
N ALA A 54 -11.07 8.18 -17.79
CA ALA A 54 -10.62 8.47 -19.14
C ALA A 54 -10.47 9.98 -19.42
N GLY A 55 -11.36 10.81 -18.85
CA GLY A 55 -11.24 12.27 -18.90
C GLY A 55 -9.97 12.78 -18.21
N GLN A 56 -9.69 12.29 -17.00
CA GLN A 56 -8.47 12.66 -16.25
C GLN A 56 -7.19 12.17 -16.94
N GLN A 57 -7.20 10.95 -17.49
CA GLN A 57 -6.07 10.41 -18.26
C GLN A 57 -5.73 11.31 -19.46
N LYS A 58 -6.75 11.81 -20.17
CA LYS A 58 -6.56 12.77 -21.27
C LYS A 58 -6.00 14.10 -20.78
N LYS A 59 -6.48 14.62 -19.65
CA LYS A 59 -6.01 15.89 -19.07
C LYS A 59 -4.50 15.86 -18.80
N TYR A 60 -3.98 14.76 -18.25
CA TYR A 60 -2.58 14.61 -17.85
C TYR A 60 -1.73 13.79 -18.85
N ASN A 61 -2.25 13.54 -20.06
CA ASN A 61 -1.58 12.77 -21.11
C ASN A 61 -1.03 11.39 -20.64
N LEU A 62 -1.83 10.69 -19.82
CA LEU A 62 -1.47 9.40 -19.24
C LEU A 62 -1.88 8.24 -20.16
N SER A 63 -1.10 7.15 -20.14
CA SER A 63 -1.50 5.92 -20.80
C SER A 63 -2.70 5.27 -20.08
N ALA A 64 -3.46 4.44 -20.80
CA ALA A 64 -4.68 3.80 -20.29
C ALA A 64 -4.43 2.91 -19.05
N GLU A 65 -3.18 2.49 -18.83
CA GLU A 65 -2.76 1.68 -17.68
C GLU A 65 -2.87 2.45 -16.36
N TYR A 66 -2.65 3.76 -16.36
CA TYR A 66 -2.74 4.62 -15.17
C TYR A 66 -4.19 5.01 -14.90
N ASN A 67 -4.96 4.09 -14.35
CA ASN A 67 -6.41 4.21 -14.19
C ASN A 67 -6.88 4.61 -12.79
N ARG A 68 -5.98 4.72 -11.81
CA ARG A 68 -6.29 5.17 -10.45
C ARG A 68 -5.46 6.38 -10.09
N PHE A 69 -6.03 7.21 -9.21
CA PHE A 69 -5.42 8.43 -8.70
C PHE A 69 -5.44 8.39 -7.18
N ALA A 70 -4.38 8.87 -6.55
CA ALA A 70 -4.27 9.05 -5.11
C ALA A 70 -3.50 10.33 -4.80
N THR A 71 -3.77 10.93 -3.65
CA THR A 71 -2.97 12.04 -3.14
C THR A 71 -1.89 11.49 -2.25
N LEU A 72 -0.63 11.82 -2.55
CA LEU A 72 0.54 11.40 -1.78
C LEU A 72 1.35 12.63 -1.36
N GLU A 73 1.99 12.55 -0.20
CA GLU A 73 3.02 13.53 0.16
C GLU A 73 4.31 13.21 -0.60
N VAL A 74 4.68 14.05 -1.57
CA VAL A 74 5.90 13.89 -2.37
C VAL A 74 6.82 15.08 -2.20
N ALA A 75 8.13 14.86 -2.33
CA ALA A 75 9.10 15.95 -2.39
C ALA A 75 9.30 16.50 -3.81
N ASN A 76 8.72 15.84 -4.83
CA ASN A 76 8.80 16.31 -6.21
C ASN A 76 8.09 17.65 -6.37
N THR A 77 8.77 18.59 -7.03
CA THR A 77 8.24 19.91 -7.40
C THR A 77 7.58 19.91 -8.77
N GLU A 78 7.85 18.92 -9.61
CA GLU A 78 7.40 18.85 -11.01
C GLU A 78 6.62 17.57 -11.31
N ALA A 79 5.78 17.64 -12.34
CA ALA A 79 5.07 16.48 -12.89
C ALA A 79 6.04 15.55 -13.63
N GLY A 80 5.88 14.24 -13.47
CA GLY A 80 6.82 13.26 -14.02
C GLY A 80 6.78 11.93 -13.28
N ASP A 81 7.86 11.17 -13.39
CA ASP A 81 7.99 9.91 -12.66
C ASP A 81 8.33 10.16 -11.18
N LEU A 82 7.81 9.31 -10.29
CA LEU A 82 8.08 9.39 -8.86
C LEU A 82 9.52 8.97 -8.57
N ASP A 83 10.24 9.76 -7.77
CA ASP A 83 11.64 9.45 -7.42
C ASP A 83 11.76 8.36 -6.35
N GLU A 84 12.44 7.28 -6.68
CA GLU A 84 12.70 6.14 -5.80
C GLU A 84 14.03 6.25 -5.04
N THR A 85 14.89 7.21 -5.37
CA THR A 85 16.20 7.37 -4.72
C THR A 85 16.13 7.48 -3.18
N PRO A 86 15.12 8.14 -2.56
CA PRO A 86 15.05 8.24 -1.10
C PRO A 86 14.84 6.91 -0.39
N LEU A 87 14.31 5.88 -1.08
CA LEU A 87 14.10 4.55 -0.48
C LEU A 87 15.41 3.81 -0.20
N ASN A 88 16.48 4.10 -0.94
CA ASN A 88 17.78 3.46 -0.75
C ASN A 88 18.47 3.89 0.56
N GLU A 89 18.22 5.13 0.99
CA GLU A 89 18.84 5.70 2.19
C GLU A 89 17.95 5.58 3.44
N ALA A 90 16.69 5.20 3.25
CA ALA A 90 15.72 5.13 4.33
C ALA A 90 16.01 3.97 5.31
N LYS A 91 16.19 4.32 6.59
CA LYS A 91 16.43 3.34 7.68
C LYS A 91 15.16 2.95 8.43
N ILE A 92 14.23 3.89 8.57
CA ILE A 92 12.98 3.71 9.32
C ILE A 92 11.82 4.09 8.40
N LEU A 93 10.87 3.19 8.27
CA LEU A 93 9.71 3.35 7.39
C LEU A 93 8.43 3.19 8.19
N LYS A 94 7.47 4.09 7.95
CA LYS A 94 6.08 3.90 8.38
C LYS A 94 5.32 3.22 7.26
N VAL A 95 4.64 2.12 7.58
CA VAL A 95 3.94 1.32 6.57
C VAL A 95 2.49 1.11 6.97
N SER A 96 1.57 1.30 6.03
CA SER A 96 0.14 1.15 6.24
C SER A 96 -0.44 0.16 5.23
N PHE A 97 -1.16 -0.84 5.71
CA PHE A 97 -1.84 -1.84 4.89
C PHE A 97 -3.21 -2.18 5.47
N ASN A 98 -4.12 -2.58 4.60
CA ASN A 98 -5.37 -3.20 5.04
C ASN A 98 -5.08 -4.62 5.53
N THR A 99 -5.44 -4.91 6.77
CA THR A 99 -5.32 -6.25 7.35
C THR A 99 -6.31 -7.21 6.72
N LYS A 100 -5.96 -8.51 6.66
CA LYS A 100 -6.89 -9.54 6.17
C LYS A 100 -8.13 -9.60 7.06
N GLY A 101 -9.32 -9.48 6.45
CA GLY A 101 -10.59 -9.70 7.14
C GLY A 101 -10.72 -11.16 7.60
N ARG A 102 -11.25 -11.37 8.80
CA ARG A 102 -11.47 -12.70 9.40
C ARG A 102 -12.96 -13.09 9.50
N GLY A 103 -13.85 -12.33 8.86
CA GLY A 103 -15.30 -12.52 8.93
C GLY A 103 -15.89 -12.28 10.33
N TYR A 104 -17.10 -12.79 10.56
CA TYR A 104 -17.71 -12.78 11.89
C TYR A 104 -16.85 -13.59 12.88
N SER A 105 -16.33 -12.92 13.91
CA SER A 105 -15.39 -13.51 14.87
C SER A 105 -15.97 -13.42 16.29
N GLY A 106 -15.96 -14.55 17.00
CA GLY A 106 -16.37 -14.61 18.41
C GLY A 106 -15.46 -13.80 19.34
N VAL A 107 -15.95 -13.51 20.55
CA VAL A 107 -15.30 -12.61 21.52
C VAL A 107 -13.90 -13.07 21.94
N MET A 108 -13.70 -14.38 22.10
CA MET A 108 -12.38 -14.93 22.44
C MET A 108 -11.34 -14.62 21.36
N LYS A 109 -11.68 -14.78 20.08
CA LYS A 109 -10.76 -14.55 18.95
C LYS A 109 -10.56 -13.06 18.63
N ARG A 110 -11.58 -12.22 18.88
CA ARG A 110 -11.55 -10.78 18.55
C ARG A 110 -10.91 -9.94 19.65
N HIS A 111 -11.12 -10.32 20.91
CA HIS A 111 -10.74 -9.53 22.08
C HIS A 111 -9.86 -10.30 23.07
N ASN A 112 -9.43 -11.52 22.74
CA ASN A 112 -8.60 -12.37 23.60
C ASN A 112 -9.24 -12.69 24.97
N PHE A 113 -10.56 -12.78 25.03
CA PHE A 113 -11.26 -13.21 26.24
C PHE A 113 -10.91 -14.66 26.56
N ALA A 114 -10.76 -14.98 27.85
CA ALA A 114 -10.57 -16.34 28.30
C ALA A 114 -11.83 -17.20 28.06
N GLY A 115 -11.63 -18.49 27.87
CA GLY A 115 -12.73 -19.45 27.81
C GLY A 115 -13.23 -19.79 29.21
N GLY A 116 -14.47 -20.27 29.30
CA GLY A 116 -14.94 -20.93 30.51
C GLY A 116 -14.21 -22.27 30.75
N PRO A 117 -14.36 -22.87 31.94
CA PRO A 117 -13.88 -24.22 32.20
C PRO A 117 -14.50 -25.20 31.19
N ALA A 118 -13.68 -26.15 30.71
CA ALA A 118 -14.10 -27.14 29.72
C ALA A 118 -14.68 -28.43 30.33
N SER A 119 -14.75 -28.53 31.66
CA SER A 119 -15.21 -29.72 32.40
C SER A 119 -15.95 -29.34 33.68
N HIS A 120 -16.34 -30.35 34.48
CA HIS A 120 -17.08 -30.21 35.75
C HIS A 120 -18.47 -29.54 35.63
N GLY A 121 -19.25 -29.96 34.64
CA GLY A 121 -20.64 -29.48 34.48
C GLY A 121 -20.76 -28.08 33.87
N SER A 122 -19.73 -27.64 33.12
CA SER A 122 -19.86 -26.49 32.21
C SER A 122 -21.09 -26.66 31.31
N ARG A 123 -21.86 -25.58 31.15
CA ARG A 123 -23.07 -25.56 30.30
C ARG A 123 -22.72 -25.18 28.86
#